data_AF-A0A544ZLQ9-F1
#
_entry.id   AF-A0A544ZLQ9-F1
#
_cell.length_a   1.000
_cell.length_b   1.000
_cell.length_c   1.000
_cell.angle_alpha   90.00
_cell.angle_beta   90.00
_cell.angle_gamma   90.00
#
_symmetry.space_group_name_H-M   'P 1'
#
loop_
_entity.id
_entity.type
_entity.pdbx_description
1 polymer ?
#
loop_
_entity_poly.entity_id
_entity_poly.type
_entity_poly.pdbx_seq_one_letter_code
_entity_poly.pdbx_strand_id
1 'polypeptide(L)'
;MTAPPAGGACVARPDLMNPNPGDALAVDTAVETCLSCPVYVRCLDWVERLPADRDPGGVVAALTEAERATRRSSRLVAPAVPAATARSRTCTRCEQPKSPEEFYPYSHGWCCDCYRAKALDRYHRLKPAAKRREGKAQTRTEKPCSDCKKTKPIEDFARNRAHRDGRDNLCKPCQKTRRQARAAEARAEMAGCGR
;
A
#
# COMPACT_ATOMS: atom_id res chain seq x y z
N MET A 1 21.54 -13.62 -20.95
CA MET A 1 21.84 -14.30 -19.67
C MET A 1 21.08 -13.57 -18.58
N THR A 2 20.01 -14.15 -18.04
CA THR A 2 19.20 -13.49 -17.01
C THR A 2 19.76 -13.91 -15.66
N ALA A 3 20.62 -13.08 -15.07
CA ALA A 3 21.17 -13.34 -13.74
C ALA A 3 20.04 -13.37 -12.69
N PRO A 4 20.20 -14.13 -11.59
CA PRO A 4 19.26 -14.10 -10.48
C PRO A 4 19.14 -12.68 -9.91
N PRO A 5 18.01 -12.33 -9.27
CA PRO A 5 17.86 -11.03 -8.62
C PRO A 5 18.94 -10.84 -7.54
N ALA A 6 19.61 -9.68 -7.57
CA ALA A 6 20.61 -9.31 -6.56
C ALA A 6 19.99 -9.19 -5.16
N GLY A 7 20.79 -9.45 -4.11
CA GLY A 7 20.35 -9.35 -2.72
C GLY A 7 19.71 -10.63 -2.15
N GLY A 8 19.93 -11.78 -2.81
CA GLY A 8 19.49 -13.08 -2.33
C GLY A 8 20.19 -13.52 -1.04
N ALA A 9 19.45 -14.11 -0.11
CA ALA A 9 20.00 -14.75 1.10
C ALA A 9 20.82 -16.02 0.77
N CYS A 10 20.65 -16.55 -0.44
CA CYS A 10 21.44 -17.63 -1.02
C CYS A 10 22.84 -17.21 -1.48
N VAL A 11 23.11 -15.92 -1.64
CA VAL A 11 24.40 -15.43 -2.13
C VAL A 11 25.51 -15.85 -1.17
N ALA A 12 26.58 -16.43 -1.71
CA ALA A 12 27.73 -16.97 -0.98
C ALA A 12 27.44 -18.18 -0.07
N ARG A 13 26.33 -18.90 -0.27
CA ARG A 13 26.01 -20.15 0.48
C ARG A 13 25.72 -21.34 -0.46
N PRO A 14 26.65 -21.74 -1.34
CA PRO A 14 26.43 -22.81 -2.32
C PRO A 14 26.18 -24.17 -1.66
N ASP A 15 26.82 -24.47 -0.53
CA ASP A 15 26.68 -25.75 0.18
C ASP A 15 25.29 -25.93 0.78
N LEU A 16 24.67 -24.82 1.22
CA LEU A 16 23.30 -24.84 1.71
C LEU A 16 22.30 -25.05 0.56
N MET A 17 22.51 -24.35 -0.57
CA MET A 17 21.53 -24.34 -1.66
C MET A 17 21.66 -25.55 -2.60
N ASN A 18 22.73 -26.33 -2.47
CA ASN A 18 22.92 -27.60 -3.19
C ASN A 18 23.02 -28.76 -2.19
N PRO A 19 21.92 -29.07 -1.46
CA PRO A 19 21.92 -30.17 -0.51
C PRO A 19 22.10 -31.51 -1.22
N ASN A 20 22.68 -32.49 -0.51
CA ASN A 20 22.86 -33.83 -1.05
C ASN A 20 21.50 -34.48 -1.37
N PRO A 21 21.39 -35.20 -2.50
CA PRO A 21 20.18 -35.96 -2.80
C PRO A 21 19.85 -36.95 -1.68
N GLY A 22 18.65 -36.84 -1.10
CA GLY A 22 18.16 -37.72 -0.01
C GLY A 22 18.30 -37.13 1.40
N ASP A 23 18.99 -36.00 1.57
CA ASP A 23 19.05 -35.29 2.86
C ASP A 23 17.87 -34.30 2.98
N ALA A 24 16.74 -34.81 3.46
CA ALA A 24 15.52 -34.02 3.61
C ALA A 24 15.70 -32.80 4.53
N LEU A 25 16.51 -32.93 5.59
CA LEU A 25 16.73 -31.85 6.55
C LEU A 25 17.54 -30.71 5.92
N ALA A 26 18.56 -31.04 5.12
CA ALA A 26 19.33 -30.04 4.39
C ALA A 26 18.46 -29.32 3.33
N VAL A 27 17.57 -30.05 2.65
CA VAL A 27 16.58 -29.48 1.72
C VAL A 27 15.64 -28.51 2.44
N ASP A 28 15.05 -28.92 3.58
CA ASP A 28 14.14 -28.07 4.36
C ASP A 28 14.82 -26.78 4.82
N THR A 29 16.07 -26.88 5.30
CA THR A 29 16.86 -25.73 5.73
C THR A 29 17.10 -24.74 4.56
N ALA A 30 17.36 -25.25 3.36
CA ALA A 30 17.53 -24.43 2.17
C ALA A 30 16.21 -23.75 1.74
N VAL A 31 15.09 -24.47 1.85
CA VAL A 31 13.74 -23.98 1.57
C VAL A 31 13.37 -22.85 2.54
N GLU A 32 13.57 -23.04 3.84
CA GLU A 32 13.30 -22.01 4.87
C GLU A 32 14.14 -20.75 4.63
N THR A 33 15.40 -20.92 4.23
CA THR A 33 16.27 -19.79 3.87
C THR A 33 15.75 -19.04 2.64
N CYS A 34 15.15 -19.75 1.67
CA CYS A 34 14.49 -19.10 0.54
C CYS A 34 13.22 -18.36 0.95
N LEU A 35 12.38 -18.94 1.80
CA LEU A 35 11.10 -18.34 2.23
C LEU A 35 11.30 -17.07 3.07
N SER A 36 12.39 -16.99 3.83
CA SER A 36 12.78 -15.80 4.58
C SER A 36 13.55 -14.75 3.75
N CYS A 37 13.81 -15.03 2.47
CA CYS A 37 14.63 -14.16 1.64
C CYS A 37 13.89 -12.88 1.20
N PRO A 38 14.48 -11.68 1.34
CA PRO A 38 13.82 -10.42 0.97
C PRO A 38 13.51 -10.29 -0.52
N VAL A 39 14.18 -11.07 -1.38
CA VAL A 39 13.96 -11.10 -2.83
C VAL A 39 13.19 -12.34 -3.29
N TYR A 40 12.59 -13.11 -2.38
CA TYR A 40 11.89 -14.36 -2.67
C TYR A 40 10.90 -14.25 -3.83
N VAL A 41 9.97 -13.28 -3.77
CA VAL A 41 8.93 -13.10 -4.79
C VAL A 41 9.51 -12.87 -6.19
N ARG A 42 10.57 -12.05 -6.27
CA ARG A 42 11.27 -11.77 -7.54
C ARG A 42 12.07 -12.98 -8.03
N CYS A 43 12.62 -13.76 -7.10
CA CYS A 43 13.36 -14.98 -7.41
C CYS A 43 12.42 -16.05 -7.95
N LEU A 44 11.24 -16.23 -7.34
CA LEU A 44 10.21 -17.16 -7.81
C LEU A 44 9.74 -16.81 -9.22
N ASP A 45 9.38 -15.55 -9.48
CA ASP A 45 8.98 -15.10 -10.82
C ASP A 45 10.10 -15.30 -11.86
N TRP A 46 11.35 -15.02 -11.50
CA TRP A 46 12.50 -15.27 -12.36
C TRP A 46 12.66 -16.75 -12.69
N VAL A 47 12.66 -17.62 -11.68
CA VAL A 47 12.78 -19.08 -11.82
C VAL A 47 11.68 -19.67 -12.70
N GLU A 48 10.43 -19.24 -12.50
CA GLU A 48 9.27 -19.73 -13.26
C GLU A 48 9.28 -19.34 -14.74
N ARG A 49 10.09 -18.35 -15.13
CA ARG A 49 10.26 -17.88 -16.52
C ARG A 49 11.47 -18.48 -17.22
N LEU A 50 12.36 -19.17 -16.50
CA LEU A 50 13.53 -19.78 -17.13
C LEU A 50 13.10 -20.94 -18.04
N PRO A 51 13.80 -21.15 -19.16
CA PRO A 51 13.70 -22.40 -19.90
C PRO A 51 14.50 -23.52 -19.18
N ALA A 52 14.22 -24.78 -19.51
CA ALA A 52 14.78 -25.93 -18.79
C ALA A 52 16.31 -26.06 -18.94
N ASP A 53 16.85 -25.67 -20.10
CA ASP A 53 18.29 -25.62 -20.40
C ASP A 53 19.06 -24.59 -19.54
N ARG A 54 18.36 -23.74 -18.80
CA ARG A 54 18.93 -22.71 -17.93
C ARG A 54 18.45 -22.83 -16.49
N ASP A 55 18.06 -24.02 -16.04
CA ASP A 55 17.75 -24.24 -14.62
C ASP A 55 19.01 -23.99 -13.76
N PRO A 56 18.88 -23.23 -12.65
CA PRO A 56 20.02 -22.93 -11.78
C PRO A 56 20.51 -24.10 -10.92
N GLY A 57 19.83 -25.26 -10.93
CA GLY A 57 20.13 -26.41 -10.08
C GLY A 57 19.74 -26.19 -8.61
N GLY A 58 19.85 -27.24 -7.79
CA GLY A 58 19.67 -27.16 -6.34
C GLY A 58 18.31 -26.61 -5.87
N VAL A 59 18.30 -26.01 -4.69
CA VAL A 59 17.14 -25.34 -4.09
C VAL A 59 17.18 -23.85 -4.40
N VAL A 60 16.18 -23.37 -5.15
CA VAL A 60 16.04 -21.96 -5.53
C VAL A 60 14.56 -21.59 -5.49
N ALA A 61 14.27 -20.41 -4.94
CA ALA A 61 12.90 -19.92 -4.77
C ALA A 61 12.01 -20.92 -4.00
N ALA A 62 12.56 -21.56 -2.96
CA ALA A 62 11.88 -22.55 -2.13
C ALA A 62 11.38 -23.78 -2.91
N LEU A 63 12.04 -24.10 -4.03
CA LEU A 63 11.74 -25.26 -4.85
C LEU A 63 13.03 -26.03 -5.12
N THR A 64 12.96 -27.35 -5.07
CA THR A 64 13.98 -28.26 -5.60
C THR A 64 13.94 -28.29 -7.13
N GLU A 65 15.01 -28.79 -7.74
CA GLU A 65 15.07 -29.00 -9.20
C GLU A 65 13.93 -29.89 -9.71
N ALA A 66 13.60 -30.96 -8.99
CA ALA A 66 12.52 -31.88 -9.35
C ALA A 66 11.13 -31.20 -9.30
N GLU A 67 10.88 -30.37 -8.29
CA GLU A 67 9.63 -29.61 -8.18
C GLU A 67 9.52 -28.56 -9.29
N ARG A 68 10.62 -27.88 -9.62
CA ARG A 68 10.65 -26.95 -10.76
C ARG A 68 10.38 -27.66 -12.07
N ALA A 69 11.01 -28.82 -12.31
CA ALA A 69 10.76 -29.63 -13.50
C ALA A 69 9.29 -30.06 -13.59
N THR A 70 8.69 -30.47 -12.47
CA THR A 70 7.27 -30.83 -12.39
C THR A 70 6.36 -29.64 -12.72
N ARG A 71 6.63 -28.46 -12.16
CA ARG A 71 5.87 -27.23 -12.46
C ARG A 71 5.98 -26.78 -13.92
N ARG A 72 7.14 -26.92 -14.53
CA ARG A 72 7.33 -26.61 -15.97
C ARG A 72 6.54 -27.58 -16.84
N SER A 73 6.61 -28.87 -16.54
CA SER A 73 5.85 -29.91 -17.24
C SER A 73 4.34 -29.72 -17.09
N SER A 74 3.85 -29.39 -15.88
CA SER A 74 2.43 -29.11 -15.68
C SER A 74 1.98 -27.83 -16.39
N ARG A 75 2.85 -26.82 -16.55
CA ARG A 75 2.58 -25.61 -17.34
C ARG A 75 2.51 -25.89 -18.85
N LEU A 76 3.27 -26.83 -19.37
CA LEU A 76 3.20 -27.26 -20.77
C LEU A 76 1.91 -28.06 -21.07
N VAL A 77 1.33 -28.68 -20.05
CA VAL A 77 0.07 -29.45 -20.14
C VAL A 77 -1.15 -28.59 -19.75
N ALA A 78 -0.96 -27.51 -18.99
CA ALA A 78 -2.01 -26.55 -18.70
C ALA A 78 -2.47 -25.89 -20.01
N PRO A 79 -3.77 -25.90 -20.34
CA PRO A 79 -4.25 -25.17 -21.50
C PRO A 79 -3.86 -23.71 -21.32
N ALA A 80 -3.22 -23.13 -22.33
CA ALA A 80 -3.08 -21.69 -22.42
C ALA A 80 -4.49 -21.12 -22.24
N VAL A 81 -4.75 -20.50 -21.10
CA VAL A 81 -6.04 -19.85 -20.84
C VAL A 81 -6.19 -18.86 -21.99
N PRO A 82 -7.15 -19.05 -22.91
CA PRO A 82 -7.36 -18.06 -23.94
C PRO A 82 -7.70 -16.79 -23.20
N ALA A 83 -6.98 -15.70 -23.49
CA ALA A 83 -7.30 -14.38 -22.98
C ALA A 83 -8.80 -14.20 -23.18
N ALA A 84 -9.55 -14.23 -22.07
CA ALA A 84 -10.99 -14.18 -22.10
C ALA A 84 -11.35 -12.93 -22.91
N THR A 85 -12.06 -13.11 -24.02
CA THR A 85 -12.65 -12.00 -24.76
C THR A 85 -13.53 -11.25 -23.78
N ALA A 86 -12.98 -10.18 -23.19
CA ALA A 86 -13.63 -9.42 -22.15
C ALA A 86 -14.91 -8.83 -22.76
N ARG A 87 -16.06 -9.26 -22.25
CA ARG A 87 -17.36 -8.73 -22.66
C ARG A 87 -17.36 -7.22 -22.42
N SER A 88 -17.31 -6.40 -23.46
CA SER A 88 -17.32 -4.95 -23.31
C SER A 88 -18.73 -4.44 -22.98
N ARG A 89 -18.81 -3.35 -22.22
CA ARG A 89 -20.05 -2.60 -21.97
C ARG A 89 -19.83 -1.13 -22.29
N THR A 90 -20.84 -0.47 -22.85
CA THR A 90 -20.75 0.94 -23.26
C THR A 90 -21.09 1.88 -22.10
N CYS A 91 -20.25 2.89 -21.89
CA CYS A 91 -20.48 3.92 -20.88
C CYS A 91 -21.55 4.91 -21.37
N THR A 92 -22.63 5.13 -20.62
CA THR A 92 -23.72 6.03 -21.06
C THR A 92 -23.39 7.53 -20.94
N ARG A 93 -22.18 7.88 -20.49
CA ARG A 93 -21.72 9.29 -20.38
C ARG A 93 -20.72 9.70 -21.46
N CYS A 94 -19.82 8.80 -21.87
CA CYS A 94 -18.82 9.08 -22.91
C CYS A 94 -19.00 8.21 -24.16
N GLU A 95 -19.97 7.30 -24.15
CA GLU A 95 -20.37 6.43 -25.27
C GLU A 95 -19.26 5.48 -25.76
N GLN A 96 -18.15 5.39 -25.04
CA GLN A 96 -17.06 4.48 -25.37
C GLN A 96 -17.36 3.05 -24.89
N PRO A 97 -17.07 2.03 -25.72
CA PRO A 97 -17.03 0.65 -25.28
C PRO A 97 -15.83 0.45 -24.35
N LYS A 98 -16.07 -0.07 -23.16
CA LYS A 98 -15.04 -0.25 -22.13
C LYS A 98 -15.10 -1.66 -21.56
N SER A 99 -13.98 -2.13 -21.00
CA SER A 99 -13.98 -3.41 -20.30
C SER A 99 -14.82 -3.31 -19.02
N PRO A 100 -15.41 -4.40 -18.50
CA PRO A 100 -16.19 -4.36 -17.26
C PRO A 100 -15.39 -3.86 -16.05
N GLU A 101 -14.07 -4.06 -16.06
CA GLU A 101 -13.14 -3.63 -15.02
C GLU A 101 -12.99 -2.10 -14.96
N GLU A 102 -13.26 -1.40 -16.06
CA GLU A 102 -13.28 0.06 -16.11
C GLU A 102 -14.60 0.68 -15.61
N PHE A 103 -15.54 -0.15 -15.12
CA PHE A 103 -16.75 0.29 -14.44
C PHE A 103 -16.68 -0.04 -12.95
N TYR A 104 -17.25 0.82 -12.10
CA TYR A 104 -17.43 0.43 -10.70
C TYR A 104 -18.39 -0.77 -10.61
N PRO A 105 -18.15 -1.74 -9.70
CA PRO A 105 -18.96 -2.96 -9.57
C PRO A 105 -20.46 -2.72 -9.38
N TYR A 106 -20.82 -1.58 -8.80
CA TYR A 106 -22.21 -1.17 -8.54
C TYR A 106 -22.63 0.07 -9.36
N SER A 107 -21.93 0.35 -10.46
CA SER A 107 -22.12 1.58 -11.25
C SER A 107 -23.43 1.58 -12.03
N HIS A 108 -24.08 2.75 -12.07
CA HIS A 108 -25.22 3.08 -12.93
C HIS A 108 -24.88 3.18 -14.43
N GLY A 109 -23.95 2.37 -14.93
CA GLY A 109 -23.56 2.35 -16.35
C GLY A 109 -22.53 3.41 -16.77
N TRP A 110 -21.83 4.04 -15.82
CA TRP A 110 -20.73 4.99 -16.10
C TRP A 110 -19.37 4.37 -15.81
N CYS A 111 -18.38 4.65 -16.67
CA CYS A 111 -17.01 4.25 -16.45
C CYS A 111 -16.34 5.05 -15.32
N CYS A 112 -15.26 4.51 -14.76
CA CYS A 112 -14.54 5.09 -13.64
C CYS A 112 -14.11 6.54 -13.88
N ASP A 113 -13.64 6.88 -15.08
CA ASP A 113 -13.20 8.25 -15.41
C ASP A 113 -14.38 9.23 -15.44
N CYS A 114 -15.46 8.83 -16.11
CA CYS A 114 -16.70 9.60 -16.14
C CYS A 114 -17.29 9.79 -14.75
N TYR A 115 -17.19 8.77 -13.88
CA TYR A 115 -17.65 8.87 -12.50
C TYR A 115 -16.77 9.83 -11.69
N ARG A 116 -15.44 9.71 -11.79
CA ARG A 116 -14.47 10.62 -11.14
C ARG A 116 -14.64 12.05 -11.61
N ALA A 117 -14.85 12.29 -12.90
CA ALA A 117 -15.11 13.62 -13.44
C ALA A 117 -16.39 14.24 -12.84
N LYS A 118 -17.45 13.44 -12.60
CA LYS A 118 -18.65 13.92 -11.86
C LYS A 118 -18.33 14.28 -10.42
N ALA A 119 -17.56 13.43 -9.74
CA ALA A 119 -17.18 13.64 -8.34
C ALA A 119 -16.31 14.89 -8.19
N LEU A 120 -15.38 15.13 -9.12
CA LEU A 120 -14.57 16.34 -9.21
C LEU A 120 -15.41 17.58 -9.52
N ASP A 121 -16.33 17.53 -10.48
CA ASP A 121 -17.25 18.64 -10.76
C ASP A 121 -18.11 18.99 -9.54
N ARG A 122 -18.69 17.97 -8.87
CA ARG A 122 -19.40 18.16 -7.58
C ARG A 122 -18.47 18.76 -6.54
N TYR A 123 -17.24 18.27 -6.41
CA TYR A 123 -16.25 18.82 -5.48
C TYR A 123 -15.98 20.29 -5.80
N HIS A 124 -15.67 20.66 -7.04
CA HIS A 124 -15.42 22.04 -7.46
C HIS A 124 -16.64 22.95 -7.33
N ARG A 125 -17.85 22.43 -7.57
CA ARG A 125 -19.12 23.14 -7.38
C ARG A 125 -19.47 23.36 -5.90
N LEU A 126 -19.09 22.44 -5.01
CA LEU A 126 -19.24 22.57 -3.56
C LEU A 126 -18.06 23.32 -2.90
N LYS A 127 -16.90 23.40 -3.57
CA LYS A 127 -15.71 24.13 -3.11
C LYS A 127 -15.80 25.66 -3.11
N PRO A 128 -16.75 26.39 -3.74
CA PRO A 128 -16.79 27.85 -3.66
C PRO A 128 -17.32 28.38 -2.31
N ALA A 129 -17.27 27.58 -1.24
CA ALA A 129 -17.55 28.00 0.14
C ALA A 129 -16.41 27.70 1.13
N ALA A 130 -15.21 27.34 0.65
CA ALA A 130 -13.97 27.64 1.36
C ALA A 130 -13.57 29.13 1.20
N LYS A 131 -14.52 29.96 0.72
CA LYS A 131 -14.47 31.42 0.82
C LYS A 131 -14.21 31.74 2.29
N ARG A 132 -13.04 32.31 2.57
CA ARG A 132 -12.71 32.96 3.85
C ARG A 132 -13.99 33.63 4.34
N ARG A 133 -14.54 33.19 5.47
CA ARG A 133 -15.61 33.94 6.11
C ARG A 133 -15.03 35.33 6.38
N GLU A 134 -15.43 36.31 5.58
CA GLU A 134 -15.25 37.74 5.85
C GLU A 134 -16.16 38.12 7.02
N GLY A 135 -15.99 37.41 8.14
CA GLY A 135 -16.55 37.81 9.43
C GLY A 135 -15.49 38.66 10.10
N LYS A 136 -15.84 39.89 10.48
CA LYS A 136 -15.03 40.76 11.36
C LYS A 136 -14.29 39.90 12.38
N ALA A 137 -12.96 39.94 12.35
CA ALA A 137 -12.11 39.30 13.33
C ALA A 137 -12.58 39.77 14.71
N GLN A 138 -13.13 38.85 15.51
CA GLN A 138 -13.53 39.19 16.87
C GLN A 138 -12.25 39.36 17.69
N THR A 139 -11.90 40.60 18.00
CA THR A 139 -10.90 40.94 19.01
C THR A 139 -11.48 40.62 20.39
N ARG A 140 -11.26 39.39 20.85
CA ARG A 140 -11.51 39.00 22.25
C ARG A 140 -10.20 39.13 23.02
N THR A 141 -10.26 39.62 24.26
CA THR A 141 -9.12 39.62 25.18
C THR A 141 -8.95 38.25 25.86
N GLU A 142 -10.05 37.52 26.03
CA GLU A 142 -10.08 36.20 26.67
C GLU A 142 -11.06 35.24 25.97
N LYS A 143 -10.81 33.93 26.09
CA LYS A 143 -11.71 32.88 25.59
C LYS A 143 -11.63 31.60 26.44
N PRO A 144 -12.70 30.80 26.52
CA PRO A 144 -12.68 29.50 27.20
C PRO A 144 -11.97 28.44 26.35
N CYS A 145 -11.14 27.62 27.00
CA CYS A 145 -10.51 26.46 26.37
C CYS A 145 -11.53 25.32 26.18
N SER A 146 -11.57 24.70 25.01
CA SER A 146 -12.50 23.59 24.73
C SER A 146 -12.23 22.32 25.53
N ASP A 147 -11.02 22.16 26.06
CA ASP A 147 -10.56 20.96 26.77
C ASP A 147 -10.66 21.14 28.28
N CYS A 148 -9.90 22.08 28.86
CA CYS A 148 -9.94 22.34 30.30
C CYS A 148 -11.08 23.26 30.77
N LYS A 149 -11.89 23.81 29.85
CA LYS A 149 -13.05 24.69 30.12
C LYS A 149 -12.79 25.99 30.88
N LYS A 150 -11.53 26.30 31.23
CA LYS A 150 -11.13 27.56 31.88
C LYS A 150 -11.07 28.71 30.88
N THR A 151 -11.55 29.89 31.27
CA THR A 151 -11.35 31.15 30.55
C THR A 151 -9.90 31.60 30.72
N LYS A 152 -9.24 31.92 29.60
CA LYS A 152 -7.84 32.34 29.58
C LYS A 152 -7.65 33.52 28.62
N PRO A 153 -6.57 34.31 28.80
CA PRO A 153 -6.19 35.35 27.85
C PRO A 153 -6.01 34.79 26.44
N ILE A 154 -6.37 35.56 25.42
CA ILE A 154 -6.28 35.13 24.02
C ILE A 154 -4.83 34.82 23.58
N GLU A 155 -3.86 35.38 24.28
CA GLU A 155 -2.43 35.15 24.09
C GLU A 155 -2.00 33.73 24.46
N ASP A 156 -2.76 33.06 25.34
CA ASP A 156 -2.57 31.65 25.69
C ASP A 156 -3.08 30.69 24.60
N PHE A 157 -3.63 31.22 23.50
CA PHE A 157 -4.10 30.44 22.36
C PHE A 157 -3.21 30.68 21.14
N ALA A 158 -2.85 29.58 20.48
CA ALA A 158 -2.05 29.63 19.26
C ALA A 158 -2.83 30.33 18.12
N ARG A 159 -2.10 30.95 17.18
CA ARG A 159 -2.71 31.61 16.03
C ARG A 159 -3.22 30.57 15.04
N ASN A 160 -4.49 30.61 14.70
CA ASN A 160 -5.11 29.72 13.72
C ASN A 160 -6.07 30.50 12.81
N ARG A 161 -5.66 30.72 11.56
CA ARG A 161 -6.40 31.51 10.57
C ARG A 161 -7.69 30.84 10.07
N ALA A 162 -7.89 29.55 10.39
CA ALA A 162 -9.12 28.83 10.04
C ALA A 162 -10.31 29.22 10.94
N HIS A 163 -10.04 29.76 12.14
CA HIS A 163 -11.07 30.19 13.08
C HIS A 163 -11.42 31.67 12.92
N ARG A 164 -12.65 32.03 13.30
CA ARG A 164 -13.21 33.38 13.15
C ARG A 164 -12.47 34.45 13.97
N ASP A 165 -11.94 34.07 15.12
CA ASP A 165 -11.12 34.92 16.01
C ASP A 165 -9.62 34.84 15.69
N GLY A 166 -9.22 34.04 14.70
CA GLY A 166 -7.83 33.84 14.32
C GLY A 166 -7.01 33.06 15.35
N ARG A 167 -7.65 32.39 16.31
CA ARG A 167 -7.01 31.70 17.45
C ARG A 167 -7.58 30.31 17.62
N ASP A 168 -6.77 29.41 18.14
CA ASP A 168 -7.18 28.03 18.42
C ASP A 168 -8.23 27.96 19.54
N ASN A 169 -8.98 26.87 19.62
CA ASN A 169 -9.95 26.60 20.69
C ASN A 169 -9.29 25.96 21.92
N LEU A 170 -8.09 25.43 21.75
CA LEU A 170 -7.28 24.82 22.81
C LEU A 170 -6.22 25.81 23.30
N CYS A 171 -6.12 25.99 24.61
CA CYS A 171 -5.01 26.73 25.20
C CYS A 171 -3.67 25.99 24.98
N LYS A 172 -2.56 26.72 24.89
CA LYS A 172 -1.20 26.19 24.67
C LYS A 172 -0.84 25.01 25.60
N PRO A 173 -1.16 25.04 26.91
CA PRO A 173 -0.94 23.88 27.78
C PRO A 173 -1.70 22.61 27.33
N CYS A 174 -2.99 22.72 27.02
CA CYS A 174 -3.79 21.59 26.54
C CYS A 174 -3.27 21.07 25.19
N GLN A 175 -2.82 21.96 24.30
CA GLN A 175 -2.18 21.55 23.05
C GLN A 175 -0.90 20.74 23.30
N LYS A 176 -0.06 21.19 24.25
CA LYS A 176 1.17 20.47 24.61
C LYS A 176 0.85 19.07 25.13
N THR A 177 -0.10 18.94 26.05
CA THR A 177 -0.54 17.64 26.58
C THR A 177 -1.03 16.72 25.47
N ARG A 178 -1.90 17.22 24.57
CA ARG A 178 -2.38 16.43 23.42
C ARG A 178 -1.26 15.99 22.49
N ARG A 179 -0.29 16.87 22.21
CA ARG A 179 0.87 16.54 21.38
C ARG A 179 1.73 15.46 22.02
N GLN A 180 1.94 15.52 23.34
CA GLN A 180 2.68 14.52 24.08
C GLN A 180 1.97 13.17 24.10
N ALA A 181 0.65 13.14 24.32
CA ALA A 181 -0.15 11.92 24.26
C ALA A 181 -0.04 11.24 22.89
N ARG A 182 -0.23 11.99 21.79
CA ARG A 182 -0.05 11.46 20.43
C ARG A 182 1.36 10.97 20.15
N ALA A 183 2.38 11.67 20.65
CA ALA A 183 3.77 11.23 20.49
C ALA A 183 4.05 9.95 21.29
N ALA A 184 3.43 9.77 22.45
CA ALA A 184 3.51 8.54 23.22
C ALA A 184 2.79 7.38 22.51
N GLU A 185 1.58 7.62 22.00
CA GLU A 185 0.81 6.65 21.19
C GLU A 185 1.60 6.22 19.94
N ALA A 186 2.11 7.17 19.15
CA ALA A 186 2.89 6.87 17.96
C ALA A 186 4.21 6.13 18.29
N ARG A 187 4.85 6.43 19.42
CA ARG A 187 6.03 5.69 19.89
C ARG A 187 5.68 4.26 20.31
N ALA A 188 4.54 4.06 20.97
CA ALA A 188 4.05 2.74 21.34
C ALA A 188 3.66 1.90 20.09
N GLU A 189 3.03 2.54 19.09
CA GLU A 189 2.66 1.91 17.82
C GLU A 189 3.90 1.50 17.00
N MET A 190 4.92 2.36 16.91
CA MET A 190 6.19 2.05 16.25
C MET A 190 7.03 1.01 16.99
N ALA A 191 6.86 0.86 18.31
CA ALA A 191 7.47 -0.22 19.09
C ALA A 191 6.75 -1.57 18.94
N GLY A 192 5.54 -1.58 18.34
CA GLY A 192 4.77 -2.78 18.04
C GLY A 192 5.04 -3.42 16.68
N CYS A 193 5.71 -2.72 15.76
CA CYS A 193 6.12 -3.27 14.47
C CYS A 193 7.55 -3.84 14.57
N GLY A 194 7.64 -5.03 15.13
CA GLY A 194 8.88 -5.77 15.35
C GLY A 194 8.58 -7.27 15.46
N ARG A 195 8.11 -7.85 14.36
CA ARG A 195 8.20 -9.28 14.06
C ARG A 195 8.26 -9.45 12.55
#